data_AF-A0A3D0VBX7-F1
#
_entry.id   AF-A0A3D0VBX7-F1
#
_cell.length_a   1.000
_cell.length_b   1.000
_cell.length_c   1.000
_cell.angle_alpha   90.00
_cell.angle_beta   90.00
_cell.angle_gamma   90.00
#
_symmetry.space_group_name_H-M   'P 1'
#
loop_
_entity.id
_entity.type
_entity.pdbx_description
1 polymer ?
#
loop_
_entity_poly.entity_id
_entity_poly.type
_entity_poly.pdbx_seq_one_letter_code
_entity_poly.pdbx_strand_id
1 'polypeptide(L)'
;TSARRSALTMWDTSSLPLRVLPTDIDIAMHVNNGMYFSLMDLGRFDLLVRSGVWKRMRRRGWSPVAAGETIAFRKSLQLWQQYTIETKIIGLDAKAIYFEQRMVSDGEIYARAYIATRLVSKGGPVSQEEILREFGQPPADLVLPEWIHEWRETNALPGSRTPAPHLWDSLTRETRA
;
A
#
# COMPACT_ATOMS: atom_id res chain seq x y z
N THR A 1 -1.85 5.56 20.51
CA THR A 1 -1.44 6.33 19.32
C THR A 1 -0.03 5.91 18.93
N SER A 2 0.28 5.82 17.64
CA SER A 2 1.56 5.34 17.10
C SER A 2 2.80 6.01 17.73
N ALA A 3 2.70 7.30 18.07
CA ALA A 3 3.75 8.07 18.72
C ALA A 3 4.15 7.61 20.13
N ARG A 4 3.34 6.73 20.78
CA ARG A 4 3.65 6.17 22.11
C ARG A 4 4.28 4.77 22.04
N ARG A 5 4.48 4.23 20.83
CA ARG A 5 5.01 2.88 20.60
C ARG A 5 6.50 2.96 20.28
N SER A 6 7.20 1.83 20.35
CA SER A 6 8.65 1.77 20.09
C SER A 6 9.00 2.36 18.72
N ALA A 7 10.10 3.11 18.67
CA ALA A 7 10.63 3.63 17.43
C ALA A 7 11.00 2.48 16.48
N LEU A 8 10.88 2.74 15.18
CA LEU A 8 11.26 1.83 14.11
C LEU A 8 12.21 2.56 13.16
N THR A 9 12.95 1.83 12.36
CA THR A 9 13.47 2.32 11.08
C THR A 9 12.39 2.15 10.00
N MET A 10 12.59 2.73 8.82
CA MET A 10 11.64 2.54 7.71
C MET A 10 11.69 1.12 7.12
N TRP A 11 12.75 0.38 7.43
CA TRP A 11 13.02 -0.96 6.91
C TRP A 11 12.57 -2.07 7.86
N ASP A 12 12.18 -1.70 9.09
CA ASP A 12 11.62 -2.65 10.05
C ASP A 12 10.20 -3.05 9.67
N THR A 13 9.73 -4.14 10.28
CA THR A 13 8.31 -4.51 10.22
C THR A 13 7.54 -3.75 11.31
N SER A 14 6.47 -3.07 10.91
CA SER A 14 5.50 -2.49 11.85
C SER A 14 4.32 -3.41 12.08
N SER A 15 3.97 -3.58 13.36
CA SER A 15 2.85 -4.37 13.84
C SER A 15 1.81 -3.46 14.50
N LEU A 16 0.62 -3.28 13.89
CA LEU A 16 -0.45 -2.40 14.37
C LEU A 16 -1.69 -3.20 14.85
N PRO A 17 -1.88 -3.40 16.17
CA PRO A 17 -3.05 -4.09 16.70
C PRO A 17 -4.28 -3.19 16.62
N LEU A 18 -5.38 -3.76 16.13
CA LEU A 18 -6.68 -3.12 15.93
C LEU A 18 -7.81 -4.09 16.29
N ARG A 19 -9.02 -3.57 16.25
CA ARG A 19 -10.26 -4.34 16.41
C ARG A 19 -11.22 -3.94 15.31
N VAL A 20 -11.92 -4.92 14.74
CA VAL A 20 -12.98 -4.65 13.74
C VAL A 20 -14.10 -3.86 14.39
N LEU A 21 -14.49 -2.76 13.75
CA LEU A 21 -15.55 -1.86 14.19
C LEU A 21 -16.80 -2.00 13.30
N PRO A 22 -17.96 -1.49 13.74
CA PRO A 22 -19.19 -1.52 12.95
C PRO A 22 -19.07 -0.80 11.60
N THR A 23 -18.16 0.17 11.50
CA THR A 23 -17.87 0.91 10.25
C THR A 23 -17.06 0.12 9.24
N ASP A 24 -16.45 -1.00 9.65
CA ASP A 24 -15.56 -1.79 8.80
C ASP A 24 -16.29 -2.93 8.10
N ILE A 25 -17.48 -3.29 8.59
CA ILE A 25 -18.23 -4.46 8.14
C ILE A 25 -19.30 -4.13 7.11
N ASP A 26 -19.64 -5.10 6.27
CA ASP A 26 -20.79 -5.03 5.37
C ASP A 26 -22.01 -5.79 5.94
N ILE A 27 -23.06 -5.93 5.13
CA ILE A 27 -24.30 -6.65 5.48
C ILE A 27 -24.09 -8.12 5.81
N ALA A 28 -22.98 -8.73 5.38
CA ALA A 28 -22.61 -10.10 5.70
C ALA A 28 -21.80 -10.20 7.01
N MET A 29 -21.73 -9.11 7.78
CA MET A 29 -21.15 -9.02 9.13
C MET A 29 -19.64 -9.29 9.23
N HIS A 30 -18.96 -9.27 8.08
CA HIS A 30 -17.51 -9.31 8.01
C HIS A 30 -16.94 -8.04 7.40
N VAL A 31 -15.63 -7.82 7.59
CA VAL A 31 -14.94 -6.68 6.99
C VAL A 31 -15.20 -6.65 5.48
N ASN A 32 -15.68 -5.51 5.00
CA ASN A 32 -15.93 -5.28 3.59
C ASN A 32 -14.61 -5.34 2.80
N ASN A 33 -14.61 -5.93 1.61
CA ASN A 33 -13.38 -6.11 0.81
C ASN A 33 -12.64 -4.79 0.54
N GLY A 34 -13.36 -3.69 0.29
CA GLY A 34 -12.76 -2.36 0.09
C GLY A 34 -12.14 -1.79 1.37
N MET A 35 -12.69 -2.13 2.54
CA MET A 35 -12.18 -1.67 3.83
C MET A 35 -10.80 -2.23 4.17
N TYR A 36 -10.39 -3.37 3.59
CA TYR A 36 -9.05 -3.90 3.81
C TYR A 36 -7.96 -2.90 3.41
N PHE A 37 -8.08 -2.23 2.25
CA PHE A 37 -7.10 -1.23 1.83
C PHE A 37 -7.12 0.02 2.72
N SER A 38 -8.31 0.50 3.08
CA SER A 38 -8.44 1.65 3.99
C SER A 38 -7.85 1.38 5.38
N LEU A 39 -8.00 0.16 5.90
CA LEU A 39 -7.39 -0.24 7.15
C LEU A 39 -5.87 -0.41 7.01
N MET A 40 -5.40 -0.99 5.91
CA MET A 40 -3.98 -1.14 5.61
C MET A 40 -3.24 0.21 5.48
N ASP A 41 -3.90 1.29 5.03
CA ASP A 41 -3.33 2.64 5.10
C ASP A 41 -2.90 3.04 6.52
N LEU A 42 -3.63 2.61 7.56
CA LEU A 42 -3.25 2.87 8.95
C LEU A 42 -1.92 2.18 9.31
N GLY A 43 -1.70 0.97 8.80
CA GLY A 43 -0.43 0.24 8.99
C GLY A 43 0.75 0.96 8.33
N ARG A 44 0.57 1.46 7.10
CA ARG A 44 1.59 2.27 6.41
C ARG A 44 1.86 3.58 7.16
N PHE A 45 0.81 4.24 7.64
CA PHE A 45 0.93 5.45 8.42
C PHE A 45 1.66 5.23 9.75
N ASP A 46 1.37 4.13 10.47
CA ASP A 46 2.05 3.77 11.70
C ASP A 46 3.57 3.59 11.47
N LEU A 47 3.96 2.88 10.40
CA LEU A 47 5.37 2.71 10.01
C LEU A 47 6.04 4.06 9.68
N LEU A 48 5.39 4.90 8.86
CA LEU A 48 5.93 6.22 8.48
C LEU A 48 6.09 7.15 9.69
N VAL A 49 5.17 7.10 10.64
CA VAL A 49 5.23 7.94 11.85
C VAL A 49 6.32 7.44 12.81
N ARG A 50 6.39 6.13 13.08
CA ARG A 50 7.35 5.54 14.03
C ARG A 50 8.80 5.55 13.52
N SER A 51 8.99 5.61 12.20
CA SER A 51 10.30 5.84 11.55
C SER A 51 10.71 7.31 11.42
N GLY A 52 9.81 8.24 11.79
CA GLY A 52 9.99 9.67 11.61
C GLY A 52 9.99 10.15 10.15
N VAL A 53 9.83 9.25 9.18
CA VAL A 53 9.77 9.55 7.75
C VAL A 53 8.59 10.48 7.46
N TRP A 54 7.43 10.26 8.10
CA TRP A 54 6.25 11.11 7.93
C TRP A 54 6.55 12.60 8.15
N LYS A 55 7.28 12.92 9.23
CA LYS A 55 7.67 14.30 9.56
C LYS A 55 8.60 14.88 8.48
N ARG A 56 9.53 14.07 7.95
CA ARG A 56 10.48 14.47 6.90
C ARG A 56 9.78 14.69 5.55
N MET A 57 8.82 13.83 5.19
CA MET A 57 7.99 13.98 4.00
C MET A 57 7.13 15.24 4.07
N ARG A 58 6.44 15.47 5.18
CA ARG A 58 5.56 16.63 5.36
C ARG A 58 6.31 17.96 5.23
N ARG A 59 7.53 18.07 5.77
CA ARG A 59 8.37 19.28 5.61
C ARG A 59 8.75 19.56 4.16
N ARG A 60 8.84 18.52 3.32
CA ARG A 60 9.17 18.63 1.90
C ARG A 60 7.93 18.73 1.01
N GLY A 61 6.74 18.72 1.60
CA GLY A 61 5.48 18.68 0.83
C GLY A 61 5.35 17.41 -0.01
N TRP A 62 5.94 16.30 0.43
CA TRP A 62 5.80 15.00 -0.23
C TRP A 62 4.53 14.30 0.23
N SER A 63 3.84 13.71 -0.73
CA SER A 63 2.62 12.92 -0.51
C SER A 63 2.77 11.54 -1.14
N PRO A 64 2.39 10.46 -0.44
CA PRO A 64 2.31 9.13 -1.03
C PRO A 64 1.05 9.02 -1.91
N VAL A 65 1.18 8.38 -3.05
CA VAL A 65 0.08 8.05 -3.97
C VAL A 65 0.16 6.57 -4.31
N ALA A 66 -0.88 5.82 -4.01
CA ALA A 66 -0.98 4.43 -4.44
C ALA A 66 -1.09 4.38 -5.97
N ALA A 67 -0.18 3.64 -6.60
CA ALA A 67 -0.11 3.51 -8.05
C ALA A 67 -0.55 2.11 -8.53
N GLY A 68 -0.79 1.20 -7.59
CA GLY A 68 -1.31 -0.14 -7.81
C GLY A 68 -1.37 -0.88 -6.48
N GLU A 69 -2.43 -1.65 -6.28
CA GLU A 69 -2.62 -2.49 -5.10
C GLU A 69 -3.20 -3.84 -5.55
N THR A 70 -2.74 -4.94 -4.95
CA THR A 70 -3.31 -6.28 -5.16
C THR A 70 -3.44 -6.98 -3.82
N ILE A 71 -4.47 -7.80 -3.67
CA ILE A 71 -4.81 -8.44 -2.39
C ILE A 71 -5.33 -9.86 -2.60
N ALA A 72 -4.95 -10.75 -1.69
CA ALA A 72 -5.49 -12.09 -1.56
C ALA A 72 -6.18 -12.25 -0.21
N PHE A 73 -7.38 -12.83 -0.22
CA PHE A 73 -8.19 -13.10 0.97
C PHE A 73 -8.16 -14.60 1.28
N ARG A 74 -7.86 -14.97 2.53
CA ARG A 74 -7.89 -16.35 3.04
C ARG A 74 -9.06 -16.57 3.99
N LYS A 75 -9.30 -15.63 4.91
CA LYS A 75 -10.37 -15.68 5.91
C LYS A 75 -10.95 -14.28 6.13
N SER A 76 -12.23 -14.22 6.51
CA SER A 76 -12.93 -12.98 6.84
C SER A 76 -12.74 -12.59 8.31
N LEU A 77 -12.40 -11.33 8.56
CA LEU A 77 -12.43 -10.76 9.91
C LEU A 77 -13.87 -10.40 10.31
N GLN A 78 -14.27 -10.81 11.50
CA GLN A 78 -15.62 -10.62 12.03
C GLN A 78 -15.71 -9.38 12.93
N LEU A 79 -16.93 -8.85 13.10
CA LEU A 79 -17.17 -7.74 14.01
C LEU A 79 -16.58 -8.01 15.42
N TRP A 80 -15.91 -7.00 15.99
CA TRP A 80 -15.21 -7.07 17.29
C TRP A 80 -13.98 -7.97 17.36
N GLN A 81 -13.65 -8.69 16.28
CA GLN A 81 -12.44 -9.51 16.24
C GLN A 81 -11.18 -8.64 16.34
N GLN A 82 -10.22 -9.09 17.14
CA GLN A 82 -8.91 -8.46 17.23
C GLN A 82 -8.02 -8.97 16.10
N TYR A 83 -7.26 -8.07 15.52
CA TYR A 83 -6.31 -8.40 14.47
C TYR A 83 -5.14 -7.42 14.52
N THR A 84 -4.09 -7.75 13.78
CA THR A 84 -2.91 -6.91 13.64
C THR A 84 -2.62 -6.69 12.18
N ILE A 85 -2.28 -5.45 11.81
CA ILE A 85 -1.75 -5.14 10.49
C ILE A 85 -0.23 -5.16 10.59
N GLU A 86 0.38 -6.17 9.99
CA GLU A 86 1.83 -6.25 9.79
C GLU A 86 2.19 -5.54 8.49
N THR A 87 3.16 -4.64 8.52
CA THR A 87 3.54 -3.78 7.38
C THR A 87 5.06 -3.72 7.26
N LYS A 88 5.59 -4.00 6.07
CA LYS A 88 7.01 -3.81 5.76
C LYS A 88 7.21 -3.36 4.32
N ILE A 89 8.32 -2.69 4.05
CA ILE A 89 8.80 -2.48 2.68
C ILE A 89 9.45 -3.79 2.20
N ILE A 90 9.15 -4.19 0.96
CA ILE A 90 9.73 -5.38 0.31
C ILE A 90 10.62 -5.05 -0.89
N GLY A 91 10.67 -3.78 -1.29
CA GLY A 91 11.54 -3.35 -2.38
C GLY A 91 11.25 -1.91 -2.79
N LEU A 92 12.14 -1.39 -3.62
CA LEU A 92 11.98 -0.10 -4.29
C LEU A 92 12.46 -0.28 -5.74
N ASP A 93 11.86 0.48 -6.64
CA ASP A 93 12.39 0.68 -7.99
C ASP A 93 12.58 2.18 -8.25
N ALA A 94 12.89 2.53 -9.50
CA ALA A 94 13.11 3.92 -9.91
C ALA A 94 11.88 4.84 -9.73
N LYS A 95 10.68 4.28 -9.53
CA LYS A 95 9.40 5.01 -9.55
C LYS A 95 8.60 4.85 -8.25
N ALA A 96 8.76 3.76 -7.50
CA ALA A 96 7.86 3.34 -6.44
C ALA A 96 8.55 2.61 -5.28
N ILE A 97 7.89 2.68 -4.12
CA ILE A 97 8.17 1.91 -2.91
C ILE A 97 7.12 0.82 -2.82
N TYR A 98 7.54 -0.41 -2.55
CA TYR A 98 6.65 -1.57 -2.48
C TYR A 98 6.48 -2.02 -1.04
N PHE A 99 5.23 -2.14 -0.61
CA PHE A 99 4.87 -2.64 0.71
C PHE A 99 4.24 -4.02 0.58
N GLU A 100 4.58 -4.91 1.53
CA GLU A 100 3.74 -6.07 1.84
C GLU A 100 3.00 -5.79 3.14
N GLN A 101 1.70 -6.04 3.15
CA GLN A 101 0.87 -5.93 4.34
C GLN A 101 0.06 -7.19 4.57
N ARG A 102 -0.05 -7.58 5.84
CA ARG A 102 -0.80 -8.76 6.26
C ARG A 102 -1.75 -8.37 7.37
N MET A 103 -3.01 -8.78 7.25
CA MET A 103 -3.92 -8.81 8.38
C MET A 103 -3.78 -10.16 9.06
N VAL A 104 -3.34 -10.14 10.32
CA VAL A 104 -3.04 -11.33 11.12
C VAL A 104 -4.00 -11.39 12.31
N SER A 105 -4.64 -12.54 12.52
CA SER A 105 -5.46 -12.80 13.70
C SER A 105 -5.18 -14.23 14.17
N ASP A 106 -5.03 -14.41 15.48
CA ASP A 106 -4.67 -15.70 16.10
C ASP A 106 -3.43 -16.37 15.47
N GLY A 107 -2.42 -15.56 15.12
CA GLY A 107 -1.17 -16.03 14.52
C GLY A 107 -1.27 -16.41 13.03
N GLU A 108 -2.44 -16.28 12.41
CA GLU A 108 -2.66 -16.65 11.02
C GLU A 108 -2.93 -15.44 10.10
N ILE A 109 -2.53 -15.55 8.83
CA ILE A 109 -2.87 -14.56 7.81
C ILE A 109 -4.33 -14.71 7.41
N TYR A 110 -5.09 -13.61 7.48
CA TYR A 110 -6.47 -13.50 7.00
C TYR A 110 -6.52 -12.88 5.61
N ALA A 111 -5.71 -11.84 5.38
CA ALA A 111 -5.52 -11.21 4.08
C ALA A 111 -4.07 -10.76 3.91
N ARG A 112 -3.60 -10.75 2.66
CA ARG A 112 -2.27 -10.26 2.29
C ARG A 112 -2.38 -9.35 1.07
N ALA A 113 -1.82 -8.17 1.17
CA ALA A 113 -1.78 -7.21 0.08
C ALA A 113 -0.36 -6.78 -0.25
N TYR A 114 -0.18 -6.37 -1.50
CA TYR A 114 1.01 -5.73 -2.02
C TYR A 114 0.64 -4.39 -2.64
N ILE A 115 1.39 -3.36 -2.28
CA ILE A 115 1.06 -1.97 -2.60
C ILE A 115 2.29 -1.29 -3.19
N ALA A 116 2.14 -0.74 -4.39
CA ALA A 116 3.14 0.10 -5.02
C ALA A 116 2.77 1.58 -4.80
N THR A 117 3.58 2.29 -4.02
CA THR A 117 3.37 3.70 -3.69
C THR A 117 4.41 4.57 -4.36
N ARG A 118 3.97 5.63 -5.04
CA ARG A 118 4.84 6.69 -5.55
C ARG A 118 4.84 7.86 -4.58
N LEU A 119 5.98 8.53 -4.42
CA LEU A 119 6.03 9.80 -3.74
C LEU A 119 5.97 10.93 -4.76
N VAL A 120 5.10 11.91 -4.51
CA VAL A 120 4.97 13.11 -5.34
C VAL A 120 5.16 14.35 -4.49
N SER A 121 5.74 15.38 -5.10
CA SER A 121 5.85 16.73 -4.57
C SER A 121 5.07 17.70 -5.45
N LYS A 122 5.05 18.99 -5.07
CA LYS A 122 4.50 20.06 -5.94
C LYS A 122 5.19 20.13 -7.31
N GLY A 123 6.46 19.73 -7.40
CA GLY A 123 7.26 19.74 -8.63
C GLY A 123 7.10 18.48 -9.49
N GLY A 124 6.37 17.47 -9.04
CA GLY A 124 6.22 16.18 -9.72
C GLY A 124 6.72 15.00 -8.90
N PRO A 125 6.97 13.83 -9.55
CA PRO A 125 7.49 12.64 -8.88
C PRO A 125 8.81 12.89 -8.15
N VAL A 126 8.96 12.30 -6.98
CA VAL A 126 10.21 12.33 -6.20
C VAL A 126 11.15 11.24 -6.71
N SER A 127 12.43 11.55 -6.89
CA SER A 127 13.43 10.60 -7.39
C SER A 127 13.80 9.54 -6.35
N GLN A 128 14.31 8.40 -6.80
CA GLN A 128 14.76 7.33 -5.90
C GLN A 128 15.90 7.81 -5.01
N GLU A 129 16.84 8.61 -5.54
CA GLU A 129 17.96 9.18 -4.79
C GLU A 129 17.48 10.08 -3.64
N GLU A 130 16.45 10.89 -3.87
CA GLU A 130 15.83 11.70 -2.83
C GLU A 130 15.12 10.85 -1.78
N ILE A 131 14.41 9.80 -2.20
CA ILE A 131 13.78 8.84 -1.28
C ILE A 131 14.84 8.20 -0.39
N LEU A 132 15.92 7.67 -0.95
CA LEU A 132 17.00 7.02 -0.20
C LEU A 132 17.71 7.98 0.77
N ARG A 133 17.91 9.24 0.37
CA ARG A 133 18.45 10.27 1.27
C ARG A 133 17.58 10.48 2.51
N GLU A 134 16.26 10.34 2.38
CA GLU A 134 15.32 10.58 3.48
C GLU A 134 14.94 9.33 4.27
N PHE A 135 14.88 8.18 3.61
CA PHE A 135 14.44 6.91 4.19
C PHE A 135 15.63 6.16 4.81
N GLY A 136 16.86 6.50 4.40
CA GLY A 136 18.08 5.76 4.70
C GLY A 136 18.40 4.79 3.58
N GLN A 137 19.55 4.12 3.69
CA GLN A 137 19.89 3.04 2.77
C GLN A 137 19.08 1.79 3.10
N PRO A 138 18.51 1.09 2.10
CA PRO A 138 17.84 -0.18 2.33
C PRO A 138 18.86 -1.23 2.78
N PRO A 139 18.40 -2.30 3.46
CA PRO A 139 19.19 -3.51 3.65
C PRO A 139 19.70 -4.05 2.30
N ALA A 140 20.92 -4.59 2.28
CA ALA A 140 21.56 -5.08 1.04
C ALA A 140 20.81 -6.27 0.41
N ASP A 141 20.05 -7.01 1.21
CA ASP A 141 19.22 -8.15 0.82
C ASP A 141 17.79 -7.74 0.42
N LEU A 142 17.47 -6.44 0.42
CA LEU A 142 16.15 -5.95 0.02
C LEU A 142 16.02 -5.97 -1.51
N VAL A 143 15.60 -7.12 -2.03
CA VAL A 143 15.34 -7.33 -3.46
C VAL A 143 13.83 -7.48 -3.67
N LEU A 144 13.28 -6.67 -4.57
CA LEU A 144 11.88 -6.76 -4.96
C LEU A 144 11.63 -8.12 -5.64
N PRO A 145 10.64 -8.92 -5.19
CA PRO A 145 10.33 -10.19 -5.85
C PRO A 145 9.89 -9.97 -7.30
N GLU A 146 10.40 -10.78 -8.23
CA GLU A 146 10.16 -10.61 -9.68
C GLU A 146 8.68 -10.54 -10.03
N TRP A 147 7.86 -11.43 -9.47
CA TRP A 147 6.43 -11.46 -9.75
C TRP A 147 5.70 -10.15 -9.35
N ILE A 148 6.22 -9.39 -8.36
CA ILE A 148 5.67 -8.07 -7.99
C ILE A 148 6.03 -7.05 -9.07
N HIS A 149 7.25 -7.11 -9.57
CA HIS A 149 7.70 -6.26 -10.67
C HIS A 149 6.83 -6.52 -11.91
N GLU A 150 6.69 -7.78 -12.34
CA GLU A 150 5.84 -8.20 -13.46
C GLU A 150 4.37 -7.79 -13.26
N TRP A 151 3.80 -8.03 -12.06
CA TRP A 151 2.45 -7.59 -11.72
C TRP A 151 2.31 -6.08 -11.88
N ARG A 152 3.29 -5.30 -11.41
CA ARG A 152 3.20 -3.84 -11.48
C ARG A 152 3.23 -3.35 -12.92
N GLU A 153 4.08 -3.93 -13.76
CA GLU A 153 4.18 -3.56 -15.17
C GLU A 153 2.91 -3.91 -15.94
N THR A 154 2.41 -5.14 -15.78
CA THR A 154 1.23 -5.65 -16.50
C THR A 154 -0.08 -4.99 -16.05
N ASN A 155 -0.20 -4.61 -14.79
CA ASN A 155 -1.39 -3.93 -14.25
C ASN A 155 -1.36 -2.40 -14.44
N ALA A 156 -0.29 -1.83 -15.00
CA ALA A 156 -0.16 -0.38 -15.11
C ALA A 156 -1.12 0.24 -16.13
N LEU A 157 -1.86 1.27 -15.70
CA LEU A 157 -2.50 2.19 -16.64
C LEU A 157 -1.49 3.21 -17.19
N PRO A 158 -1.75 3.79 -18.38
CA PRO A 158 -1.00 4.94 -18.86
C PRO A 158 -0.92 6.06 -17.82
N GLY A 159 0.16 6.84 -17.85
CA GLY A 159 0.30 7.98 -16.95
C GLY A 159 -0.84 8.99 -17.14
N SER A 160 -1.14 9.79 -16.12
CA SER A 160 -2.29 10.72 -16.13
C SER A 160 -2.30 11.78 -17.24
N ARG A 161 -1.17 11.96 -17.95
CA ARG A 161 -1.04 12.86 -19.11
C ARG A 161 -1.25 12.15 -20.46
N THR A 162 -1.33 10.82 -20.45
CA THR A 162 -1.57 10.00 -21.62
C THR A 162 -3.05 9.60 -21.63
N PRO A 163 -3.78 9.84 -22.72
CA PRO A 163 -5.18 9.42 -22.81
C PRO A 163 -5.33 7.91 -22.58
N ALA A 164 -6.31 7.51 -21.76
CA ALA A 164 -6.71 6.13 -21.51
C ALA A 164 -8.23 6.02 -21.70
N PRO A 165 -8.73 5.94 -22.95
CA PRO A 165 -10.15 5.99 -23.23
C PRO A 165 -10.88 4.73 -22.76
N HIS A 166 -12.09 4.90 -22.23
CA HIS A 166 -12.97 3.81 -21.84
C HIS A 166 -13.71 3.26 -23.08
N LEU A 167 -13.18 2.18 -23.65
CA LEU A 167 -13.62 1.61 -24.94
C LEU A 167 -14.19 0.20 -24.79
N TRP A 168 -15.21 0.01 -23.96
CA TRP A 168 -15.86 -1.31 -23.84
C TRP A 168 -16.70 -1.68 -25.08
N ASP A 169 -17.34 -0.69 -25.74
CA ASP A 169 -18.34 -0.92 -26.80
C ASP A 169 -17.92 -0.41 -28.20
N SER A 170 -16.65 -0.05 -28.43
CA SER A 170 -16.22 0.53 -29.71
C SER A 170 -16.11 -0.46 -30.88
N LEU A 171 -16.41 -1.75 -30.66
CA LEU A 171 -16.37 -2.80 -31.70
C LEU A 171 -17.73 -3.10 -32.34
N THR A 172 -18.85 -2.53 -31.87
CA THR A 172 -20.20 -2.88 -32.34
C THR A 172 -20.82 -1.92 -33.36
N ARG A 173 -20.14 -0.83 -33.75
CA ARG A 173 -20.70 0.17 -34.70
C ARG A 173 -20.29 -0.02 -36.16
N GLU A 174 -19.36 -0.90 -36.49
CA GLU A 174 -18.93 -1.11 -37.89
C GLU A 174 -19.72 -2.19 -38.66
N THR A 175 -20.64 -2.92 -38.03
CA THR A 175 -21.42 -4.00 -38.71
C THR A 175 -22.87 -3.62 -39.04
N ARG A 176 -23.21 -2.32 -39.08
CA ARG A 176 -24.51 -1.84 -39.57
C ARG A 176 -24.33 -0.71 -40.59
N ALA A 177 -23.86 -1.06 -41.77
CA ALA A 177 -24.00 -0.29 -42.99
C ALA A 177 -24.44 -1.23 -44.12
#